data_AF-A0A9D6DZZ4-F1
#
_entry.id   AF-A0A9D6DZZ4-F1
#
_cell.length_a   1.000
_cell.length_b   1.000
_cell.length_c   1.000
_cell.angle_alpha   90.00
_cell.angle_beta   90.00
_cell.angle_gamma   90.00
#
_symmetry.space_group_name_H-M   'P 1'
#
loop_
_entity.id
_entity.type
_entity.pdbx_description
1 polymer ?
#
loop_
_entity_poly.entity_id
_entity_poly.type
_entity_poly.pdbx_seq_one_letter_code
_entity_poly.pdbx_strand_id
1 'polypeptide(L)'
;MIDLDSDLVSGLPAEEVLLRARHARLIFGKATRALFFWLKEVENRRLFSKWGYSSLFAFAESELELDPRTISEMLRTHRCLKELPGLQALAEEIAPSKLREISRVCTPLTESFWIEQARAKSCRVIEKLVSITPKGGLPPVALGEERRDKEPSIAGNVPEPTS
;
A
#
# COMPACT_ATOMS: atom_id res chain seq x y z
N MET A 1 -1.10 17.14 16.05
CA MET A 1 -0.72 15.75 15.72
C MET A 1 -1.68 14.87 16.49
N ILE A 2 -2.58 14.14 15.83
CA ILE A 2 -3.53 13.26 16.53
C ILE A 2 -2.70 12.10 17.06
N ASP A 3 -2.61 12.00 18.38
CA ASP A 3 -1.97 10.88 19.07
C ASP A 3 -2.86 9.64 18.86
N LEU A 4 -2.34 8.66 18.14
CA LEU A 4 -3.10 7.48 17.67
C LEU A 4 -3.39 6.50 18.80
N ASP A 5 -2.61 6.53 19.87
CA ASP A 5 -2.71 5.57 20.97
C ASP A 5 -3.63 6.07 22.08
N SER A 6 -3.77 7.39 22.25
CA SER A 6 -4.69 7.97 23.25
C SER A 6 -6.19 7.86 22.88
N ASP A 7 -6.51 7.32 21.70
CA ASP A 7 -7.84 7.34 21.08
C ASP A 7 -8.44 5.94 20.79
N LEU A 8 -7.79 4.88 21.29
CA LEU A 8 -8.26 3.49 21.14
C LEU A 8 -9.38 3.17 22.14
N VAL A 9 -10.55 3.78 21.94
CA VAL A 9 -11.73 3.62 22.80
C VAL A 9 -12.72 2.61 22.19
N SER A 10 -13.17 1.65 22.98
CA SER A 10 -14.22 0.70 22.59
C SER A 10 -15.63 1.29 22.76
N GLY A 11 -16.61 0.78 22.00
CA GLY A 11 -18.03 1.17 22.16
C GLY A 11 -18.45 2.45 21.44
N LEU A 12 -17.63 2.93 20.50
CA LEU A 12 -17.96 4.08 19.67
C LEU A 12 -19.11 3.78 18.69
N PRO A 13 -19.90 4.79 18.29
CA PRO A 13 -20.88 4.66 17.21
C PRO A 13 -20.26 4.14 15.91
N ALA A 14 -21.02 3.36 15.13
CA ALA A 14 -20.51 2.69 13.94
C ALA A 14 -19.88 3.64 12.90
N GLU A 15 -20.45 4.83 12.72
CA GLU A 15 -19.94 5.86 11.79
C GLU A 15 -18.56 6.38 12.23
N GLU A 16 -18.39 6.61 13.53
CA GLU A 16 -17.12 7.06 14.11
C GLU A 16 -16.04 5.98 13.98
N VAL A 17 -16.38 4.71 14.22
CA VAL A 17 -15.46 3.57 14.00
C VAL A 17 -15.01 3.53 12.55
N LEU A 18 -15.92 3.70 11.59
CA LEU A 18 -15.59 3.71 10.17
C LEU A 18 -14.66 4.89 9.80
N LEU A 19 -14.94 6.08 10.33
CA LEU A 19 -14.13 7.28 10.10
C LEU A 19 -12.70 7.08 10.65
N ARG A 20 -12.56 6.64 11.91
CA ARG A 20 -11.27 6.37 12.55
C ARG A 20 -10.49 5.28 11.82
N ALA A 21 -11.15 4.19 11.42
CA ALA A 21 -10.52 3.11 10.65
C ALA A 21 -10.00 3.61 9.29
N ARG A 22 -10.77 4.45 8.58
CA ARG A 22 -10.32 5.09 7.32
C ARG A 22 -9.11 5.99 7.56
N HIS A 23 -9.14 6.79 8.62
CA HIS A 23 -8.03 7.69 8.95
C HIS A 23 -6.75 6.92 9.31
N ALA A 24 -6.85 5.91 10.19
CA ALA A 24 -5.75 5.02 10.53
C ALA A 24 -5.19 4.33 9.27
N ARG A 25 -6.05 3.86 8.36
CA ARG A 25 -5.63 3.27 7.08
C ARG A 25 -4.87 4.24 6.18
N LEU A 26 -5.23 5.52 6.17
CA LEU A 26 -4.52 6.55 5.41
C LEU A 26 -3.15 6.84 6.02
N ILE A 27 -3.07 6.98 7.35
CA ILE A 27 -1.81 7.18 8.07
C ILE A 27 -0.89 5.99 7.88
N PHE A 28 -1.39 4.77 8.09
CA PHE A 28 -0.63 3.53 7.87
C PHE A 28 -0.09 3.44 6.44
N GLY A 29 -0.91 3.83 5.44
CA GLY A 29 -0.47 3.89 4.05
C GLY A 29 0.67 4.89 3.82
N LYS A 30 0.61 6.07 4.45
CA LYS A 30 1.69 7.08 4.39
C LYS A 30 2.96 6.61 5.09
N ALA A 31 2.84 6.10 6.32
CA ALA A 31 3.95 5.59 7.11
C ALA A 31 4.66 4.43 6.39
N THR A 32 3.91 3.46 5.86
CA THR A 32 4.47 2.33 5.10
C THR A 32 5.23 2.81 3.85
N ARG A 33 4.74 3.82 3.11
CA ARG A 33 5.47 4.39 1.97
C ARG A 33 6.78 5.05 2.38
N ALA A 34 6.75 5.86 3.44
CA ALA A 34 7.94 6.52 3.94
C ALA A 34 8.99 5.49 4.39
N LEU A 35 8.55 4.46 5.12
CA LEU A 35 9.42 3.36 5.55
C LEU A 35 10.05 2.64 4.35
N PHE A 36 9.25 2.32 3.33
CA PHE A 36 9.73 1.70 2.09
C PHE A 36 10.83 2.56 1.44
N PHE A 37 10.58 3.86 1.28
CA PHE A 37 11.56 4.82 0.74
C PHE A 37 12.85 4.87 1.56
N TRP A 38 12.76 5.03 2.88
CA TRP A 38 13.94 5.16 3.73
C TRP A 38 14.75 3.86 3.83
N LEU A 39 14.10 2.70 3.85
CA LEU A 39 14.80 1.42 3.85
C LEU A 39 15.63 1.23 2.58
N LYS A 40 15.12 1.70 1.42
CA LYS A 40 15.88 1.76 0.16
C LYS A 40 17.12 2.62 0.28
N GLU A 41 16.99 3.79 0.88
CA GLU A 41 18.08 4.74 1.04
C GLU A 41 19.18 4.17 1.95
N VAL A 42 18.78 3.52 3.06
CA VAL A 42 19.69 2.80 3.96
C VAL A 42 20.42 1.66 3.21
N GLU A 43 19.71 0.88 2.38
CA GLU A 43 20.30 -0.17 1.55
C GLU A 43 21.32 0.41 0.56
N ASN A 44 20.89 1.40 -0.25
CA ASN A 44 21.68 1.98 -1.33
C ASN A 44 22.98 2.61 -0.84
N ARG A 45 22.93 3.32 0.30
CA ARG A 45 24.11 3.99 0.89
C ARG A 45 24.83 3.15 1.92
N ARG A 46 24.37 1.91 2.16
CA ARG A 46 24.87 1.01 3.21
C ARG A 46 24.98 1.69 4.58
N LEU A 47 23.98 2.49 4.95
CA LEU A 47 24.02 3.30 6.19
C LEU A 47 24.04 2.42 7.44
N PHE A 48 23.43 1.23 7.39
CA PHE A 48 23.48 0.24 8.46
C PHE A 48 24.92 -0.08 8.91
N SER A 49 25.87 -0.18 7.97
CA SER A 49 27.27 -0.44 8.31
C SER A 49 27.93 0.75 9.00
N LYS A 50 27.58 1.98 8.63
CA LYS A 50 28.07 3.19 9.31
C LYS A 50 27.55 3.34 10.73
N TRP A 51 26.37 2.80 10.99
CA TRP A 51 25.76 2.76 12.32
C TRP A 51 26.18 1.54 13.15
N GLY A 52 27.11 0.72 12.66
CA GLY A 52 27.66 -0.42 13.40
C GLY A 52 26.88 -1.72 13.26
N TYR A 53 25.85 -1.77 12.41
CA TYR A 53 25.10 -2.99 12.14
C TYR A 53 25.79 -3.88 11.11
N SER A 54 25.77 -5.19 11.35
CA SER A 54 26.37 -6.20 10.47
C SER A 54 25.63 -6.37 9.14
N SER A 55 24.35 -5.99 9.08
CA SER A 55 23.52 -6.06 7.89
C SER A 55 22.33 -5.10 7.97
N LEU A 56 21.65 -4.89 6.83
CA LEU A 56 20.40 -4.15 6.79
C LEU A 56 19.29 -4.82 7.61
N PHE A 57 19.27 -6.16 7.67
CA PHE A 57 18.32 -6.91 8.49
C PHE A 57 18.55 -6.64 9.97
N ALA A 58 19.80 -6.74 10.43
CA ALA A 58 20.16 -6.45 11.83
C ALA A 58 19.75 -5.03 12.25
N PHE A 59 19.98 -4.04 11.37
CA PHE A 59 19.50 -2.68 11.60
C PHE A 59 17.96 -2.60 11.68
N ALA A 60 17.26 -3.15 10.69
CA ALA A 60 15.81 -3.01 10.60
C ALA A 60 15.06 -3.79 11.69
N GLU A 61 15.56 -4.94 12.11
CA GLU A 61 15.02 -5.69 13.26
C GLU A 61 15.25 -4.94 14.57
N SER A 62 16.46 -4.38 14.76
CA SER A 62 16.84 -3.73 16.03
C SER A 62 16.27 -2.33 16.22
N GLU A 63 16.21 -1.51 15.16
CA GLU A 63 15.86 -0.08 15.24
C GLU A 63 14.43 0.21 14.78
N LEU A 64 13.89 -0.64 13.90
CA LEU A 64 12.57 -0.42 13.28
C LEU A 64 11.56 -1.50 13.68
N GLU A 65 11.98 -2.48 14.48
CA GLU A 65 11.15 -3.59 14.96
C GLU A 65 10.44 -4.35 13.82
N LEU A 66 11.06 -4.38 12.64
CA LEU A 66 10.50 -5.05 11.48
C LEU A 66 10.87 -6.52 11.48
N ASP A 67 9.90 -7.37 11.16
CA ASP A 67 10.18 -8.79 10.98
C ASP A 67 10.97 -9.07 9.68
N PRO A 68 11.80 -10.13 9.63
CA PRO A 68 12.60 -10.49 8.46
C PRO A 68 11.81 -10.66 7.17
N ARG A 69 10.55 -11.12 7.25
CA ARG A 69 9.72 -11.32 6.07
C ARG A 69 9.30 -9.97 5.50
N THR A 70 8.85 -9.03 6.32
CA THR A 70 8.53 -7.67 5.90
C THR A 70 9.74 -7.00 5.25
N ILE A 71 10.92 -7.10 5.87
CA ILE A 71 12.18 -6.57 5.32
C ILE A 71 12.45 -7.22 3.95
N SER A 72 12.42 -8.55 3.87
CA SER A 72 12.69 -9.25 2.61
C SER A 72 11.69 -8.89 1.51
N GLU A 73 10.41 -8.73 1.82
CA GLU A 73 9.39 -8.32 0.85
C GLU A 73 9.68 -6.91 0.32
N MET A 74 9.99 -5.96 1.20
CA MET A 74 10.34 -4.60 0.80
C MET A 74 11.56 -4.57 -0.11
N LEU A 75 12.63 -5.29 0.25
CA LEU A 75 13.86 -5.33 -0.55
C LEU A 75 13.68 -6.04 -1.89
N ARG A 76 12.85 -7.09 -1.94
CA ARG A 76 12.53 -7.77 -3.21
C ARG A 76 11.84 -6.81 -4.16
N THR A 77 10.82 -6.08 -3.70
CA THR A 77 10.15 -5.07 -4.53
C THR A 77 11.13 -4.00 -5.00
N HIS A 78 11.99 -3.47 -4.12
CA HIS A 78 12.99 -2.49 -4.51
C HIS A 78 13.95 -2.97 -5.60
N ARG A 79 14.42 -4.22 -5.50
CA ARG A 79 15.29 -4.80 -6.53
C ARG A 79 14.58 -4.94 -7.87
N CYS A 80 13.31 -5.36 -7.88
CA CYS A 80 12.51 -5.39 -9.10
C CYS A 80 12.34 -3.98 -9.72
N LEU A 81 12.15 -2.95 -8.90
CA LEU A 81 11.96 -1.58 -9.38
C LEU A 81 13.21 -1.00 -10.08
N LYS A 82 14.42 -1.53 -9.83
CA LYS A 82 15.63 -1.10 -10.56
C LYS A 82 15.54 -1.36 -12.07
N GLU A 83 14.76 -2.37 -12.47
CA GLU A 83 14.51 -2.72 -13.87
C GLU A 83 13.20 -2.12 -14.40
N LEU A 84 12.41 -1.46 -13.54
CA LEU A 84 11.08 -0.93 -13.83
C LEU A 84 11.02 0.57 -13.51
N PRO A 85 11.66 1.43 -14.31
CA PRO A 85 11.80 2.86 -14.02
C PRO A 85 10.46 3.61 -14.01
N GLY A 86 9.48 3.21 -14.83
CA GLY A 86 8.16 3.82 -14.83
C GLY A 86 7.36 3.48 -13.58
N LEU A 87 7.44 2.23 -13.13
CA LEU A 87 6.81 1.77 -11.89
C LEU A 87 7.53 2.36 -10.67
N GLN A 88 8.85 2.56 -10.76
CA GLN A 88 9.62 3.28 -9.75
C GLN A 88 9.13 4.73 -9.61
N ALA A 89 8.91 5.45 -10.72
CA ALA A 89 8.36 6.80 -10.67
C ALA A 89 6.96 6.84 -10.04
N LEU A 90 6.15 5.81 -10.29
CA LEU A 90 4.80 5.69 -9.72
C LEU A 90 4.79 5.34 -8.21
N ALA A 91 5.91 4.85 -7.66
CA ALA A 91 5.98 4.34 -6.29
C ALA A 91 5.57 5.36 -5.21
N GLU A 92 5.77 6.65 -5.48
CA GLU A 92 5.40 7.75 -4.58
C GLU A 92 3.88 8.02 -4.59
N GLU A 93 3.21 7.70 -5.70
CA GLU A 93 1.80 8.00 -5.94
C GLU A 93 0.88 6.84 -5.50
N ILE A 94 1.35 5.59 -5.50
CA ILE A 94 0.53 4.40 -5.22
C ILE A 94 0.82 3.75 -3.86
N ALA A 95 -0.09 2.90 -3.40
CA ALA A 95 0.12 2.15 -2.16
C ALA A 95 1.26 1.12 -2.32
N PRO A 96 2.12 0.93 -1.29
CA PRO A 96 3.21 -0.05 -1.32
C PRO A 96 2.76 -1.48 -1.58
N SER A 97 1.58 -1.86 -1.05
CA SER A 97 0.98 -3.17 -1.31
C SER A 97 0.71 -3.38 -2.81
N LYS A 98 0.19 -2.35 -3.47
CA LYS A 98 -0.12 -2.37 -4.89
C LYS A 98 1.15 -2.41 -5.74
N LEU A 99 2.15 -1.60 -5.39
CA LEU A 99 3.48 -1.61 -6.00
C LEU A 99 4.13 -3.00 -5.91
N ARG A 100 4.07 -3.62 -4.73
CA ARG A 100 4.58 -4.97 -4.48
C ARG A 100 3.89 -5.99 -5.36
N GLU A 101 2.57 -6.02 -5.43
CA GLU A 101 1.87 -7.02 -6.26
C GLU A 101 2.25 -6.89 -7.75
N ILE A 102 2.26 -5.66 -8.28
CA ILE A 102 2.64 -5.42 -9.68
C ILE A 102 4.07 -5.86 -9.94
N SER A 103 5.01 -5.55 -9.04
CA SER A 103 6.43 -5.90 -9.19
C SER A 103 6.71 -7.40 -9.33
N ARG A 104 5.77 -8.28 -8.96
CA ARG A 104 5.92 -9.74 -9.04
C ARG A 104 5.73 -10.27 -10.47
N VAL A 105 4.91 -9.59 -11.27
CA VAL A 105 4.52 -10.03 -12.61
C VAL A 105 4.98 -9.09 -13.71
N CYS A 106 5.20 -7.82 -13.39
CA CYS A 106 5.63 -6.81 -14.32
C CYS A 106 7.07 -7.07 -14.81
N THR A 107 7.31 -6.84 -16.10
CA THR A 107 8.63 -6.80 -16.73
C THR A 107 8.77 -5.48 -17.50
N PRO A 108 9.98 -5.08 -17.94
CA PRO A 108 10.15 -3.85 -18.71
C PRO A 108 9.24 -3.78 -19.95
N LEU A 109 8.93 -4.94 -20.56
CA LEU A 109 8.07 -5.03 -21.74
C LEU A 109 6.59 -4.79 -21.44
N THR A 110 6.11 -5.11 -20.23
CA THR A 110 4.70 -4.98 -19.84
C THR A 110 4.44 -3.81 -18.89
N GLU A 111 5.48 -3.07 -18.54
CA GLU A 111 5.46 -2.03 -17.52
C GLU A 111 4.40 -0.95 -17.76
N SER A 112 4.33 -0.42 -18.98
CA SER A 112 3.36 0.64 -19.34
C SER A 112 1.91 0.21 -19.05
N PHE A 113 1.53 -1.01 -19.44
CA PHE A 113 0.20 -1.54 -19.22
C PHE A 113 -0.13 -1.71 -17.74
N TRP A 114 0.86 -2.17 -16.96
CA TRP A 114 0.69 -2.28 -15.52
C TRP A 114 0.57 -0.92 -14.83
N ILE A 115 1.30 0.10 -15.29
CA ILE A 115 1.17 1.50 -14.82
C ILE A 115 -0.23 2.05 -15.09
N GLU A 116 -0.79 1.80 -16.28
CA GLU A 116 -2.16 2.24 -16.61
C GLU A 116 -3.20 1.62 -15.65
N GLN A 117 -3.14 0.31 -15.45
CA GLN A 117 -4.00 -0.36 -14.47
C GLN A 117 -3.72 0.15 -13.05
N ALA A 118 -2.47 0.47 -12.74
CA ALA A 118 -2.09 1.00 -11.44
C ALA A 118 -2.66 2.40 -11.16
N ARG A 119 -2.88 3.22 -12.19
CA ARG A 119 -3.56 4.51 -12.03
C ARG A 119 -5.08 4.36 -11.95
N ALA A 120 -5.65 3.41 -12.69
CA ALA A 120 -7.10 3.27 -12.83
C ALA A 120 -7.81 2.42 -11.76
N LYS A 121 -7.14 1.40 -11.20
CA LYS A 121 -7.82 0.34 -10.43
C LYS A 121 -7.52 0.38 -8.93
N SER A 122 -8.38 -0.22 -8.10
CA SER A 122 -8.10 -0.38 -6.66
C SER A 122 -7.01 -1.44 -6.40
N CYS A 123 -6.42 -1.46 -5.20
CA CYS A 123 -5.44 -2.50 -4.81
C CYS A 123 -6.04 -3.91 -4.93
N ARG A 124 -7.30 -4.08 -4.51
CA ARG A 124 -8.02 -5.37 -4.58
C ARG A 124 -8.19 -5.86 -6.01
N VAL A 125 -8.46 -4.97 -6.97
CA VAL A 125 -8.56 -5.34 -8.39
C VAL A 125 -7.19 -5.73 -8.92
N ILE A 126 -6.13 -5.01 -8.53
CA ILE A 126 -4.76 -5.34 -8.94
C ILE A 126 -4.32 -6.70 -8.40
N GLU A 127 -4.62 -7.01 -7.14
CA GLU A 127 -4.36 -8.34 -6.55
C GLU A 127 -5.02 -9.45 -7.39
N LYS A 128 -6.28 -9.26 -7.79
CA LYS A 128 -6.98 -10.21 -8.68
C LYS A 128 -6.27 -10.33 -10.03
N LEU A 129 -5.96 -9.22 -10.69
CA LEU A 129 -5.28 -9.23 -11.99
C LEU A 129 -3.93 -9.93 -11.90
N VAL A 130 -3.11 -9.60 -10.89
CA VAL A 130 -1.81 -10.23 -10.65
C VAL A 130 -1.95 -11.73 -10.41
N SER A 131 -2.95 -12.16 -9.64
CA SER A 131 -3.14 -13.59 -9.33
C SER A 131 -3.42 -14.49 -10.55
N ILE A 132 -3.98 -13.92 -11.62
CA ILE A 132 -4.30 -14.65 -12.86
C ILE A 132 -3.32 -14.36 -14.00
N THR A 133 -2.31 -13.50 -13.77
CA THR A 133 -1.34 -13.12 -14.80
C THR A 133 0.01 -13.79 -14.54
N PRO A 134 0.56 -14.56 -15.48
CA PRO A 134 1.91 -15.08 -15.34
C PRO A 134 2.94 -13.95 -15.35
N LYS A 135 4.15 -14.21 -14.85
CA LYS A 135 5.25 -13.24 -14.92
C LYS A 135 5.54 -12.85 -16.38
N GLY A 136 5.64 -11.56 -16.65
CA GLY A 136 5.80 -10.98 -17.98
C GLY A 136 4.50 -10.92 -18.79
N GLY A 137 3.37 -11.35 -18.23
CA GLY A 137 2.07 -11.25 -18.88
C GLY A 137 1.54 -9.81 -18.88
N LEU A 138 0.68 -9.52 -19.86
CA LEU A 138 -0.11 -8.30 -19.88
C LEU A 138 -1.24 -8.40 -18.85
N PRO A 139 -1.58 -7.32 -18.14
CA PRO A 139 -2.74 -7.33 -17.27
C PRO A 139 -3.99 -7.58 -18.13
N PRO A 140 -4.84 -8.56 -17.78
CA PRO A 140 -6.12 -8.74 -18.42
C PRO A 140 -6.90 -7.42 -18.36
N VAL A 141 -7.58 -7.06 -19.46
CA VAL A 141 -8.50 -5.94 -19.44
C VAL A 141 -9.56 -6.26 -18.39
N ALA A 142 -9.48 -5.59 -17.24
CA ALA A 142 -10.41 -5.82 -16.15
C ALA A 142 -11.82 -5.44 -16.63
N LEU A 143 -12.64 -6.45 -16.94
CA LEU A 143 -14.07 -6.30 -17.17
C LEU A 143 -14.67 -5.51 -16.01
N GLY A 144 -15.27 -4.36 -16.34
CA GLY A 144 -16.23 -3.60 -15.54
C GLY A 144 -16.08 -3.67 -14.03
N GLU A 145 -15.32 -2.75 -13.45
CA GLU A 145 -15.67 -2.22 -12.12
C GLU A 145 -15.62 -0.70 -12.25
N GLU A 146 -16.71 -0.13 -12.77
CA GLU A 146 -17.11 1.23 -12.39
C GLU A 146 -17.13 1.29 -10.86
N ARG A 147 -16.72 2.42 -10.31
CA ARG A 147 -16.81 2.65 -8.87
C ARG A 147 -18.24 2.39 -8.45
N ARG A 148 -18.49 1.29 -7.72
CA ARG A 148 -19.64 1.25 -6.83
C ARG A 148 -19.30 2.20 -5.69
N ASP A 149 -19.51 3.48 -5.96
CA ASP A 149 -19.67 4.49 -4.93
C ASP A 149 -20.80 3.97 -4.05
N LYS A 150 -20.43 3.37 -2.92
CA LYS A 150 -21.38 3.15 -1.84
C LYS A 150 -21.67 4.53 -1.28
N GLU A 151 -22.67 5.21 -1.82
CA GLU A 151 -23.38 6.24 -1.05
C GLU A 151 -23.77 5.60 0.28
N PRO A 152 -23.43 6.22 1.43
CA PRO A 152 -24.10 5.84 2.66
C PRO A 152 -25.57 6.22 2.48
N SER A 153 -26.42 5.22 2.31
CA SER A 153 -27.86 5.37 2.47
C SER A 153 -28.11 5.71 3.93
N ILE A 154 -28.09 7.00 4.25
CA ILE A 154 -28.62 7.52 5.49
C ILE A 154 -30.12 7.62 5.23
N ALA A 155 -30.85 6.55 5.52
CA ALA A 155 -32.30 6.60 5.55
C ALA A 155 -32.71 7.65 6.59
N GLY A 156 -33.21 8.78 6.12
CA GLY A 156 -33.80 9.80 6.96
C GLY A 156 -35.02 9.21 7.64
N ASN A 157 -34.92 8.97 8.94
CA ASN A 157 -36.08 8.75 9.79
C ASN A 157 -36.70 10.12 10.05
N VAL A 158 -37.73 10.48 9.27
CA VAL A 158 -38.58 11.64 9.56
C VAL A 158 -39.62 11.19 10.59
N PRO A 159 -39.68 11.77 11.80
CA PRO A 159 -40.78 11.48 12.70
C PRO A 159 -42.06 12.15 12.16
N GLU A 160 -43.13 11.36 12.06
CA GLU A 160 -44.48 11.85 11.73
C GLU A 160 -44.91 12.96 12.70
N PRO A 161 -45.53 14.05 12.22
CA PRO A 161 -46.10 15.06 13.10
C PRO A 161 -47.33 14.50 13.80
N THR A 162 -47.28 14.49 15.14
CA THR A 162 -48.45 14.23 15.97
C THR A 162 -49.48 15.34 15.76
N SER A 163 -50.67 14.99 15.30
CA SER A 163 -51.90 15.79 15.40
C SER A 163 -53.10 14.86 15.40
#